data_AF-A0A6P6N508-F1
#
_entry.id   AF-A0A6P6N508-F1
#
_cell.length_a   1.000
_cell.length_b   1.000
_cell.length_c   1.000
_cell.angle_alpha   90.00
_cell.angle_beta   90.00
_cell.angle_gamma   90.00
#
_symmetry.space_group_name_H-M   'P 1'
#
loop_
_entity.id
_entity.type
_entity.pdbx_description
1 polymer ?
#
loop_
_entity_poly.entity_id
_entity_poly.type
_entity_poly.pdbx_seq_one_letter_code
_entity_poly.pdbx_strand_id
1 'polypeptide(L)'
;MESGSYSPATRCKEAEGTGRPQKVSRSQLSTGPVGMAINTGSPSPAPVPQVTSPEKIKEEFLSFTEEGAVDLCRIARFVKHHCNLTVPLVKPRSCTLRICGLKETVYEGDEEQLEAWKYYYLPERMEMEVIGAIDDFPCDAFGLQLVILLGEDGRVFACEDELLHLVARNLRDLLQNEMAFPGIETFKLGECFEEPTEEEYLEMMESVDVKEMKKQHMKFRESLEFDLLNTMNEITQSHNNP
;
A
#
# COMPACT_ATOMS: atom_id res chain seq x y z
N MET A 1 29.92 7.77 -26.71
CA MET A 1 28.60 8.19 -26.23
C MET A 1 28.42 7.50 -24.89
N GLU A 2 28.26 8.32 -23.86
CA GLU A 2 28.56 7.99 -22.47
C GLU A 2 27.63 6.94 -21.88
N SER A 3 28.24 5.95 -21.25
CA SER A 3 27.64 4.96 -20.38
C SER A 3 27.39 5.59 -19.00
N GLY A 4 26.15 5.98 -18.72
CA GLY A 4 25.72 6.40 -17.39
C GLY A 4 25.42 5.18 -16.52
N SER A 5 26.27 4.93 -15.53
CA SER A 5 26.07 3.90 -14.50
C SER A 5 25.03 4.39 -13.48
N TYR A 6 23.84 3.80 -13.51
CA TYR A 6 22.83 4.00 -12.47
C TYR A 6 23.14 3.10 -11.26
N SER A 7 23.12 3.68 -10.06
CA SER A 7 23.36 2.99 -8.79
C SER A 7 22.02 2.61 -8.17
N PRO A 8 21.79 1.35 -7.74
CA PRO A 8 20.50 0.95 -7.19
C PRO A 8 20.27 1.56 -5.81
N ALA A 9 19.05 2.07 -5.59
CA ALA A 9 18.56 2.57 -4.31
C ALA A 9 18.53 1.46 -3.26
N THR A 10 18.81 1.83 -2.01
CA THR A 10 19.03 0.91 -0.90
C THR A 10 17.67 0.42 -0.36
N ARG A 11 17.38 -0.87 -0.55
CA ARG A 11 16.26 -1.58 0.09
C ARG A 11 16.30 -1.41 1.61
N CYS A 12 15.26 -0.81 2.21
CA CYS A 12 15.08 -0.84 3.66
C CYS A 12 14.81 -2.29 4.12
N LYS A 13 15.68 -2.83 4.97
CA LYS A 13 15.45 -4.10 5.67
C LYS A 13 14.80 -3.82 7.02
N GLU A 14 13.59 -4.32 7.25
CA GLU A 14 13.05 -4.43 8.60
C GLU A 14 13.68 -5.62 9.32
N ALA A 15 14.05 -5.42 10.59
CA ALA A 15 14.63 -6.45 11.45
C ALA A 15 13.53 -7.19 12.21
N GLU A 16 13.25 -8.43 11.82
CA GLU A 16 12.39 -9.34 12.59
C GLU A 16 13.15 -9.88 13.80
N GLY A 17 12.76 -9.44 15.00
CA GLY A 17 13.24 -9.98 16.27
C GLY A 17 12.44 -11.21 16.69
N THR A 18 12.88 -12.40 16.32
CA THR A 18 12.37 -13.66 16.89
C THR A 18 12.96 -13.88 18.29
N GLY A 19 12.13 -13.75 19.34
CA GLY A 19 12.52 -14.00 20.73
C GLY A 19 11.48 -14.84 21.47
N ARG A 20 11.77 -16.14 21.62
CA ARG A 20 10.97 -17.14 22.35
C ARG A 20 11.03 -16.89 23.87
N PRO A 21 9.94 -17.07 24.65
CA PRO A 21 9.95 -16.78 26.08
C PRO A 21 10.58 -17.91 26.91
N GLN A 22 11.50 -17.56 27.82
CA GLN A 22 12.04 -18.48 28.84
C GLN A 22 11.24 -18.33 30.15
N LYS A 23 10.75 -19.47 30.66
CA LYS A 23 10.16 -19.65 32.00
C LYS A 23 11.19 -19.44 33.10
N VAL A 24 10.81 -18.79 34.20
CA VAL A 24 11.43 -19.04 35.52
C VAL A 24 10.33 -19.08 36.60
N SER A 25 10.32 -20.18 37.36
CA SER A 25 9.44 -20.41 38.51
C SER A 25 10.15 -20.11 39.83
N ARG A 26 9.43 -19.41 40.70
CA ARG A 26 9.27 -19.52 42.17
C ARG A 26 10.45 -20.04 43.02
N SER A 27 11.01 -19.17 43.85
CA SER A 27 10.94 -19.23 45.33
C SER A 27 12.01 -18.32 45.96
N GLN A 28 11.65 -17.67 47.08
CA GLN A 28 12.40 -17.50 48.33
C GLN A 28 11.82 -16.29 49.07
N LEU A 29 11.12 -16.56 50.17
CA LEU A 29 10.74 -15.58 51.18
C LEU A 29 11.99 -15.21 52.00
N SER A 30 12.18 -13.92 52.29
CA SER A 30 12.90 -13.51 53.50
C SER A 30 12.48 -12.11 53.94
N THR A 31 12.26 -12.01 55.25
CA THR A 31 11.74 -10.89 56.02
C THR A 31 12.82 -9.86 56.36
N GLY A 32 12.48 -8.57 56.29
CA GLY A 32 13.25 -7.48 56.89
C GLY A 32 12.50 -6.15 56.78
N PRO A 33 12.40 -5.34 57.85
CA PRO A 33 11.58 -4.13 57.85
C PRO A 33 12.40 -2.94 57.35
N VAL A 34 11.80 -2.08 56.51
CA VAL A 34 12.37 -0.76 56.20
C VAL A 34 11.25 0.27 56.20
N GLY A 35 11.54 1.39 56.85
CA GLY A 35 10.61 2.43 57.24
C GLY A 35 10.08 3.31 56.11
N MET A 36 9.04 4.04 56.51
CA MET A 36 8.43 5.26 55.98
C MET A 36 9.06 5.93 54.74
N ALA A 37 8.22 6.14 53.72
CA ALA A 37 8.00 7.46 53.13
C ALA A 37 6.74 7.42 52.25
N ILE A 38 5.68 8.13 52.64
CA ILE A 38 4.56 8.45 51.76
C ILE A 38 5.03 9.53 50.78
N ASN A 39 5.39 9.11 49.57
CA ASN A 39 5.73 10.01 48.49
C ASN A 39 4.43 10.42 47.78
N THR A 40 3.83 11.54 48.20
CA THR A 40 2.73 12.19 47.46
C THR A 40 3.30 12.96 46.27
N GLY A 41 3.88 12.23 45.31
CA GLY A 41 4.19 12.77 44.00
C GLY A 41 2.96 12.62 43.11
N SER A 42 2.28 13.73 42.84
CA SER A 42 1.29 13.76 41.77
C SER A 42 1.95 13.27 40.47
N PRO A 43 1.32 12.34 39.72
CA PRO A 43 1.90 11.90 38.46
C PRO A 43 2.01 13.11 37.53
N SER A 44 3.24 13.38 37.07
CA SER A 44 3.49 14.30 35.96
C SER A 44 2.58 13.88 34.80
N PRO A 45 1.83 14.81 34.19
CA PRO A 45 1.00 14.46 33.05
C PRO A 45 1.89 13.86 31.97
N ALA A 46 1.42 12.76 31.36
CA ALA A 46 2.01 12.21 30.17
C ALA A 46 2.17 13.34 29.11
N PRO A 47 3.19 13.27 28.23
CA PRO A 47 3.36 14.28 27.20
C PRO A 47 2.07 14.38 26.39
N VAL A 48 1.44 15.55 26.44
CA VAL A 48 0.31 15.87 25.55
C VAL A 48 0.84 15.75 24.13
N PRO A 49 0.18 15.02 23.22
CA PRO A 49 0.57 14.99 21.81
C PRO A 49 0.66 16.42 21.31
N GLN A 50 1.85 16.85 20.88
CA GLN A 50 1.99 18.18 20.31
C GLN A 50 1.20 18.19 19.01
N VAL A 51 0.09 18.92 18.99
CA VAL A 51 -0.71 19.15 17.79
C VAL A 51 0.15 19.99 16.84
N THR A 52 0.84 19.33 15.92
CA THR A 52 1.55 19.96 14.80
C THR A 52 0.51 20.57 13.87
N SER A 53 0.65 21.86 13.53
CA SER A 53 -0.30 22.52 12.65
C SER A 53 -0.18 21.99 11.22
N PRO A 54 -1.27 21.94 10.44
CA PRO A 54 -1.24 21.44 9.05
C PRO A 54 -0.21 22.15 8.17
N GLU A 55 0.06 23.43 8.40
CA GLU A 55 1.06 24.22 7.68
C GLU A 55 2.48 23.71 7.96
N LYS A 56 2.80 23.36 9.20
CA LYS A 56 4.11 22.80 9.54
C LYS A 56 4.32 21.45 8.88
N ILE A 57 3.27 20.62 8.85
CA ILE A 57 3.29 19.32 8.17
C ILE A 57 3.54 19.51 6.67
N LYS A 58 2.86 20.49 6.03
CA LYS A 58 3.09 20.83 4.62
C LYS A 58 4.53 21.25 4.36
N GLU A 59 5.07 22.18 5.14
CA GLU A 59 6.45 22.67 4.94
C GLU A 59 7.49 21.56 5.15
N GLU A 60 7.29 20.70 6.16
CA GLU A 60 8.13 19.52 6.35
C GLU A 60 8.04 18.57 5.16
N PHE A 61 6.83 18.29 4.67
CA PHE A 61 6.63 17.39 3.53
C PHE A 61 7.32 17.91 2.26
N LEU A 62 7.27 19.22 2.01
CA LEU A 62 7.91 19.85 0.86
C LEU A 62 9.45 19.85 0.95
N SER A 63 10.01 19.86 2.15
CA SER A 63 11.47 19.86 2.37
C SER A 63 12.16 18.61 1.82
N PHE A 64 11.42 17.54 1.55
CA PHE A 64 11.96 16.29 1.00
C PHE A 64 12.12 16.28 -0.53
N THR A 65 11.82 17.39 -1.23
CA THR A 65 11.67 17.42 -2.69
C THR A 65 12.63 18.36 -3.44
N GLU A 66 13.70 18.86 -2.80
CA GLU A 66 14.46 19.99 -3.37
C GLU A 66 15.39 19.68 -4.56
N GLU A 67 15.64 18.42 -4.97
CA GLU A 67 16.67 18.14 -6.00
C GLU A 67 16.31 17.05 -7.02
N GLY A 68 15.09 17.08 -7.59
CA GLY A 68 14.73 16.31 -8.79
C GLY A 68 14.61 14.79 -8.63
N ALA A 69 15.03 14.23 -7.50
CA ALA A 69 14.78 12.85 -7.09
C ALA A 69 14.26 12.85 -5.64
N VAL A 70 13.23 12.05 -5.37
CA VAL A 70 12.62 11.95 -4.04
C VAL A 70 13.24 10.80 -3.25
N ASP A 71 13.68 11.08 -2.02
CA ASP A 71 14.06 10.03 -1.07
C ASP A 71 12.81 9.36 -0.48
N LEU A 72 12.28 8.35 -1.19
CA LEU A 72 11.08 7.62 -0.76
C LEU A 72 11.22 6.99 0.64
N CYS A 73 12.44 6.63 1.07
CA CYS A 73 12.67 6.10 2.42
C CYS A 73 12.46 7.17 3.50
N ARG A 74 12.77 8.45 3.22
CA ARG A 74 12.40 9.56 4.11
C ARG A 74 10.90 9.81 4.10
N ILE A 75 10.28 9.73 2.92
CA ILE A 75 8.83 9.88 2.78
C ILE A 75 8.09 8.82 3.59
N ALA A 76 8.44 7.54 3.47
CA ALA A 76 7.84 6.46 4.25
C ALA A 76 7.95 6.71 5.77
N ARG A 77 9.09 7.22 6.24
CA ARG A 77 9.29 7.60 7.65
C ARG A 77 8.42 8.78 8.06
N PHE A 78 8.30 9.79 7.21
CA PHE A 78 7.43 10.95 7.42
C PHE A 78 5.96 10.52 7.51
N VAL A 79 5.49 9.71 6.55
CA VAL A 79 4.13 9.17 6.51
C VAL A 79 3.82 8.40 7.79
N LYS A 80 4.74 7.53 8.23
CA LYS A 80 4.60 6.79 9.50
C LYS A 80 4.54 7.72 10.71
N HIS A 81 5.31 8.81 10.73
CA HIS A 81 5.33 9.75 11.85
C HIS A 81 4.06 10.61 11.94
N HIS A 82 3.50 10.98 10.80
CA HIS A 82 2.33 11.85 10.68
C HIS A 82 1.04 11.09 10.32
N CYS A 83 1.03 9.77 10.51
CA CYS A 83 -0.11 8.92 10.16
C CYS A 83 -1.40 9.41 10.81
N ASN A 84 -2.49 9.44 10.04
CA ASN A 84 -3.82 9.96 10.37
C ASN A 84 -3.91 11.47 10.62
N LEU A 85 -2.81 12.22 10.47
CA LEU A 85 -2.91 13.67 10.39
C LEU A 85 -3.44 14.08 9.04
N THR A 86 -4.15 15.20 9.02
CA THR A 86 -4.88 15.65 7.84
C THR A 86 -4.34 16.98 7.32
N VAL A 87 -4.27 17.08 6.01
CA VAL A 87 -3.74 18.22 5.28
C VAL A 87 -4.78 18.70 4.27
N PRO A 88 -5.41 19.87 4.49
CA PRO A 88 -6.40 20.40 3.55
C PRO A 88 -5.75 20.74 2.21
N LEU A 89 -6.38 20.31 1.11
CA LEU A 89 -5.94 20.68 -0.24
C LEU A 89 -6.40 22.10 -0.59
N VAL A 90 -5.61 22.79 -1.40
CA VAL A 90 -5.98 24.14 -1.89
C VAL A 90 -7.11 24.02 -2.92
N LYS A 91 -7.02 23.02 -3.79
CA LYS A 91 -8.09 22.60 -4.69
C LYS A 91 -8.03 21.08 -4.92
N PRO A 92 -9.18 20.39 -4.95
CA PRO A 92 -10.51 20.90 -4.58
C PRO A 92 -10.60 21.24 -3.08
N ARG A 93 -11.19 22.40 -2.74
CA ARG A 93 -11.19 22.98 -1.37
C ARG A 93 -11.91 22.12 -0.32
N SER A 94 -12.79 21.23 -0.75
CA SER A 94 -13.54 20.31 0.12
C SER A 94 -12.74 19.06 0.49
N CYS A 95 -11.60 18.82 -0.16
CA CYS A 95 -10.84 17.60 0.02
C CYS A 95 -9.69 17.80 1.00
N THR A 96 -9.46 16.75 1.77
CA THR A 96 -8.42 16.70 2.77
C THR A 96 -7.62 15.43 2.54
N LEU A 97 -6.31 15.58 2.37
CA LEU A 97 -5.40 14.45 2.33
C LEU A 97 -5.18 13.96 3.76
N ARG A 98 -5.57 12.73 4.06
CA ARG A 98 -5.15 12.04 5.28
C ARG A 98 -3.81 11.37 5.01
N ILE A 99 -2.77 11.78 5.73
CA ILE A 99 -1.44 11.18 5.62
C ILE A 99 -1.51 9.77 6.18
N CYS A 100 -1.17 8.78 5.37
CA CYS A 100 -1.17 7.39 5.79
C CYS A 100 -0.40 6.52 4.78
N GLY A 101 0.04 5.33 5.21
CA GLY A 101 0.64 4.34 4.34
C GLY A 101 -0.41 3.37 3.80
N LEU A 102 0.04 2.34 3.08
CA LEU A 102 -0.83 1.31 2.49
C LEU A 102 -1.73 0.62 3.54
N LYS A 103 -1.20 0.38 4.74
CA LYS A 103 -1.88 -0.35 5.82
C LYS A 103 -3.13 0.36 6.34
N GLU A 104 -3.23 1.67 6.17
CA GLU A 104 -4.38 2.46 6.61
C GLU A 104 -5.30 2.87 5.45
N THR A 105 -5.15 2.19 4.31
CA THR A 105 -6.04 2.31 3.14
C THR A 105 -6.99 1.12 3.06
N VAL A 106 -7.92 1.16 2.11
CA VAL A 106 -8.80 0.03 1.75
C VAL A 106 -8.02 -1.20 1.22
N TYR A 107 -6.74 -1.05 0.91
CA TYR A 107 -5.83 -2.12 0.46
C TYR A 107 -4.95 -2.66 1.59
N GLU A 108 -5.41 -2.60 2.84
CA GLU A 108 -4.68 -3.16 3.98
C GLU A 108 -4.36 -4.65 3.76
N GLY A 109 -3.06 -4.98 3.84
CA GLY A 109 -2.58 -6.36 3.67
C GLY A 109 -2.37 -6.78 2.22
N ASP A 110 -2.67 -5.92 1.25
CA ASP A 110 -2.47 -6.18 -0.18
C ASP A 110 -1.18 -5.53 -0.70
N GLU A 111 -0.04 -6.13 -0.34
CA GLU A 111 1.27 -5.67 -0.82
C GLU A 111 1.42 -5.84 -2.34
N GLU A 112 0.67 -6.77 -2.94
CA GLU A 112 0.68 -7.01 -4.39
C GLU A 112 0.08 -5.83 -5.16
N GLN A 113 -0.94 -5.17 -4.60
CA GLN A 113 -1.52 -3.97 -5.19
C GLN A 113 -0.51 -2.83 -5.33
N LEU A 114 0.34 -2.61 -4.32
CA LEU A 114 1.39 -1.58 -4.41
C LEU A 114 2.43 -1.94 -5.48
N GLU A 115 2.81 -3.21 -5.59
CA GLU A 115 3.69 -3.64 -6.67
C GLU A 115 3.01 -3.50 -8.03
N ALA A 116 1.71 -3.75 -8.15
CA ALA A 116 0.97 -3.55 -9.40
C ALA A 116 1.04 -2.10 -9.89
N TRP A 117 0.86 -1.10 -9.00
CA TRP A 117 1.00 0.32 -9.34
C TRP A 117 2.39 0.68 -9.85
N LYS A 118 3.44 0.04 -9.33
CA LYS A 118 4.83 0.27 -9.74
C LYS A 118 5.17 -0.31 -11.11
N TYR A 119 4.50 -1.38 -11.51
CA TYR A 119 4.89 -2.18 -12.68
C TYR A 119 3.97 -2.06 -13.88
N TYR A 120 2.66 -2.01 -13.68
CA TYR A 120 1.72 -2.36 -14.76
C TYR A 120 0.99 -1.16 -15.38
N TYR A 121 1.25 0.05 -14.91
CA TYR A 121 0.56 1.25 -15.42
C TYR A 121 1.47 2.13 -16.28
N LEU A 122 2.77 2.15 -16.02
CA LEU A 122 3.74 2.98 -16.74
C LEU A 122 4.65 2.13 -17.63
N PRO A 123 5.19 2.68 -18.73
CA PRO A 123 6.08 1.93 -19.63
C PRO A 123 7.35 1.40 -18.96
N GLU A 124 7.86 2.14 -17.98
CA GLU A 124 8.97 1.72 -17.15
C GLU A 124 8.51 1.57 -15.70
N ARG A 125 9.09 0.60 -15.00
CA ARG A 125 8.84 0.43 -13.56
C ARG A 125 9.19 1.72 -12.84
N MET A 126 8.31 2.17 -11.96
CA MET A 126 8.50 3.35 -11.11
C MET A 126 8.39 2.97 -9.65
N GLU A 127 9.42 3.24 -8.83
CA GLU A 127 9.23 3.12 -7.39
C GLU A 127 8.23 4.17 -6.90
N MET A 128 7.32 3.74 -6.03
CA MET A 128 6.24 4.57 -5.49
C MET A 128 6.04 4.28 -4.00
N GLU A 129 5.64 5.32 -3.28
CA GLU A 129 5.22 5.24 -1.86
C GLU A 129 3.80 5.79 -1.70
N VAL A 130 2.97 5.12 -0.89
CA VAL A 130 1.67 5.66 -0.49
C VAL A 130 1.90 6.80 0.49
N ILE A 131 1.42 7.99 0.13
CA ILE A 131 1.58 9.19 0.97
C ILE A 131 0.30 9.62 1.69
N GLY A 132 -0.82 9.04 1.31
CA GLY A 132 -2.09 9.26 1.97
C GLY A 132 -3.28 8.82 1.15
N ALA A 133 -4.46 9.15 1.66
CA ALA A 133 -5.72 8.90 0.99
C ALA A 133 -6.66 10.10 1.15
N ILE A 134 -7.57 10.25 0.20
CA ILE A 134 -8.72 11.14 0.30
C ILE A 134 -9.96 10.26 0.45
N ASP A 135 -10.56 10.30 1.63
CA ASP A 135 -11.76 9.52 1.96
C ASP A 135 -13.03 10.20 1.41
N ASP A 136 -14.08 9.40 1.18
CA ASP A 136 -15.39 9.83 0.69
C ASP A 136 -15.32 10.67 -0.62
N PHE A 137 -14.35 10.38 -1.48
CA PHE A 137 -14.14 11.08 -2.73
C PHE A 137 -15.10 10.53 -3.81
N PRO A 138 -15.87 11.39 -4.53
CA PRO A 138 -16.87 10.94 -5.49
C PRO A 138 -16.22 10.44 -6.79
N CYS A 139 -15.74 9.20 -6.76
CA CYS A 139 -15.02 8.50 -7.81
C CYS A 139 -15.37 7.01 -7.79
N ASP A 140 -14.86 6.26 -8.76
CA ASP A 140 -15.06 4.82 -8.88
C ASP A 140 -14.04 4.01 -8.05
N ALA A 141 -13.16 4.68 -7.30
CA ALA A 141 -12.20 4.02 -6.42
C ALA A 141 -12.91 3.17 -5.35
N PHE A 142 -12.30 2.03 -5.02
CA PHE A 142 -12.86 1.12 -4.04
C PHE A 142 -13.06 1.82 -2.68
N GLY A 143 -14.25 1.68 -2.10
CA GLY A 143 -14.60 2.33 -0.84
C GLY A 143 -14.64 3.86 -0.90
N LEU A 144 -14.72 4.47 -2.09
CA LEU A 144 -14.63 5.92 -2.31
C LEU A 144 -13.35 6.53 -1.71
N GLN A 145 -12.29 5.73 -1.59
CA GLN A 145 -11.02 6.15 -1.04
C GLN A 145 -10.00 6.29 -2.17
N LEU A 146 -9.68 7.53 -2.50
CA LEU A 146 -8.68 7.83 -3.51
C LEU A 146 -7.28 7.77 -2.89
N VAL A 147 -6.54 6.69 -3.16
CA VAL A 147 -5.18 6.49 -2.64
C VAL A 147 -4.19 7.34 -3.44
N ILE A 148 -3.36 8.11 -2.72
CA ILE A 148 -2.39 9.03 -3.29
C ILE A 148 -0.97 8.46 -3.15
N LEU A 149 -0.26 8.41 -4.28
CA LEU A 149 1.07 7.84 -4.43
C LEU A 149 2.06 8.92 -4.81
N LEU A 150 3.30 8.78 -4.36
CA LEU A 150 4.43 9.60 -4.79
C LEU A 150 5.46 8.72 -5.49
N GLY A 151 5.74 9.03 -6.76
CA GLY A 151 6.80 8.39 -7.52
C GLY A 151 8.19 8.89 -7.11
N GLU A 152 9.21 8.08 -7.35
CA GLU A 152 10.62 8.45 -7.11
C GLU A 152 11.08 9.66 -7.94
N ASP A 153 10.41 9.91 -9.08
CA ASP A 153 10.60 11.09 -9.94
C ASP A 153 9.88 12.35 -9.43
N GLY A 154 9.20 12.23 -8.28
CA GLY A 154 8.46 13.30 -7.62
C GLY A 154 7.04 13.52 -8.14
N ARG A 155 6.60 12.85 -9.20
CA ARG A 155 5.22 12.93 -9.68
C ARG A 155 4.26 12.31 -8.67
N VAL A 156 3.05 12.86 -8.60
CA VAL A 156 2.02 12.42 -7.66
C VAL A 156 0.89 11.77 -8.44
N PHE A 157 0.53 10.55 -8.06
CA PHE A 157 -0.51 9.77 -8.69
C PHE A 157 -1.68 9.50 -7.76
N ALA A 158 -2.85 9.23 -8.33
CA ALA A 158 -4.01 8.74 -7.62
C ALA A 158 -4.54 7.46 -8.28
N CYS A 159 -4.91 6.46 -7.48
CA CYS A 159 -5.48 5.21 -7.97
C CYS A 159 -7.01 5.26 -7.94
N GLU A 160 -7.64 4.99 -9.08
CA GLU A 160 -9.09 4.82 -9.23
C GLU A 160 -9.35 3.55 -10.06
N ASP A 161 -9.83 2.48 -9.43
CA ASP A 161 -10.11 1.19 -10.09
C ASP A 161 -8.92 0.70 -10.96
N GLU A 162 -9.10 0.48 -12.27
CA GLU A 162 -8.04 0.08 -13.20
C GLU A 162 -7.25 1.27 -13.80
N LEU A 163 -7.35 2.46 -13.20
CA LEU A 163 -6.73 3.69 -13.66
C LEU A 163 -5.73 4.25 -12.63
N LEU A 164 -4.58 4.69 -13.15
CA LEU A 164 -3.61 5.48 -12.42
C LEU A 164 -3.58 6.89 -13.02
N HIS A 165 -3.94 7.87 -12.22
CA HIS A 165 -4.01 9.26 -12.66
C HIS A 165 -2.82 10.07 -12.19
N LEU A 166 -2.16 10.79 -13.09
CA LEU A 166 -1.18 11.81 -12.70
C LEU A 166 -1.93 13.05 -12.19
N VAL A 167 -2.05 13.21 -10.87
CA VAL A 167 -2.87 14.27 -10.26
C VAL A 167 -2.08 15.54 -9.94
N ALA A 168 -0.76 15.45 -9.83
CA ALA A 168 0.13 16.61 -9.72
C ALA A 168 1.53 16.29 -10.23
N ARG A 169 2.23 17.30 -10.77
CA ARG A 169 3.60 17.13 -11.28
C ARG A 169 4.65 17.01 -10.19
N ASN A 170 4.31 17.41 -8.97
CA ASN A 170 5.16 17.37 -7.79
C ASN A 170 4.31 17.60 -6.51
N LEU A 171 4.89 17.35 -5.34
CA LEU A 171 4.22 17.58 -4.05
C LEU A 171 3.81 19.04 -3.82
N ARG A 172 4.57 20.01 -4.34
CA ARG A 172 4.21 21.44 -4.23
C ARG A 172 2.89 21.71 -4.94
N ASP A 173 2.73 21.18 -6.15
CA ASP A 173 1.50 21.31 -6.92
C ASP A 173 0.31 20.69 -6.20
N LEU A 174 0.48 19.49 -5.62
CA LEU A 174 -0.55 18.82 -4.81
C LEU A 174 -0.99 19.68 -3.60
N LEU A 175 -0.02 20.16 -2.80
CA LEU A 175 -0.29 20.74 -1.48
C LEU A 175 -0.60 22.25 -1.49
N GLN A 176 -0.07 22.97 -2.47
CA GLN A 176 -0.13 24.45 -2.56
C GLN A 176 -0.93 24.96 -3.76
N ASN A 177 -1.10 24.15 -4.82
CA ASN A 177 -1.80 24.57 -6.03
C ASN A 177 -3.12 23.83 -6.22
N GLU A 178 -3.10 22.72 -6.95
CA GLU A 178 -4.28 22.00 -7.39
C GLU A 178 -3.94 20.53 -7.59
N MET A 179 -4.79 19.67 -7.02
CA MET A 179 -4.89 18.28 -7.40
C MET A 179 -5.83 18.19 -8.60
N ALA A 180 -5.29 17.87 -9.77
CA ALA A 180 -6.09 17.66 -10.97
C ALA A 180 -6.76 16.28 -10.88
N PHE A 181 -8.09 16.24 -10.99
CA PHE A 181 -8.85 14.99 -11.07
C PHE A 181 -9.88 15.07 -12.22
N PRO A 182 -10.02 14.05 -13.10
CA PRO A 182 -9.45 12.71 -13.03
C PRO A 182 -7.92 12.69 -13.10
N GLY A 183 -7.27 13.53 -13.90
CA GLY A 183 -5.82 13.69 -13.87
C GLY A 183 -5.31 14.64 -14.96
N ILE A 184 -4.03 14.98 -14.93
CA ILE A 184 -3.29 15.63 -16.02
C ILE A 184 -3.09 14.62 -17.16
N GLU A 185 -2.72 13.40 -16.78
CA GLU A 185 -2.59 12.21 -17.62
C GLU A 185 -3.25 11.04 -16.87
N THR A 186 -3.65 10.01 -17.60
CA THR A 186 -4.27 8.81 -17.04
C THR A 186 -3.71 7.61 -17.75
N PHE A 187 -3.35 6.59 -16.98
CA PHE A 187 -2.76 5.36 -17.45
C PHE A 187 -3.68 4.21 -17.07
N LYS A 188 -4.04 3.38 -18.05
CA LYS A 188 -4.83 2.19 -17.79
C LYS A 188 -3.92 1.01 -17.48
N LEU A 189 -4.36 0.15 -16.57
CA LEU A 189 -3.68 -1.10 -16.26
C LEU A 189 -3.35 -1.89 -17.55
N GLY A 190 -2.07 -2.20 -17.73
CA GLY A 190 -1.55 -3.02 -18.81
C GLY A 190 -1.47 -2.34 -20.19
N GLU A 191 -1.99 -1.13 -20.35
CA GLU A 191 -2.00 -0.42 -21.65
C GLU A 191 -0.60 -0.03 -22.12
N CYS A 192 0.36 0.06 -21.21
CA CYS A 192 1.75 0.37 -21.54
C CYS A 192 2.51 -0.79 -22.20
N PHE A 193 1.96 -2.01 -22.20
CA PHE A 193 2.60 -3.18 -22.81
C PHE A 193 2.13 -3.39 -24.24
N GLU A 194 3.06 -3.78 -25.11
CA GLU A 194 2.74 -4.18 -26.47
C GLU A 194 1.98 -5.51 -26.48
N GLU A 195 0.95 -5.62 -27.31
CA GLU A 195 0.30 -6.91 -27.54
C GLU A 195 1.29 -7.87 -28.22
N PRO A 196 1.42 -9.11 -27.74
CA PRO A 196 2.33 -10.08 -28.34
C PRO A 196 1.90 -10.39 -29.77
N THR A 197 2.87 -10.61 -30.64
CA THR A 197 2.62 -11.14 -31.98
C THR A 197 2.05 -12.56 -31.93
N GLU A 198 1.47 -13.04 -33.03
CA GLU A 198 0.92 -14.41 -33.09
C GLU A 198 2.01 -15.46 -32.79
N GLU A 199 3.22 -15.26 -33.31
CA GLU A 199 4.35 -16.15 -33.07
C GLU A 199 4.79 -16.15 -31.59
N GLU A 200 4.92 -14.98 -30.97
CA GLU A 200 5.29 -14.85 -29.55
C GLU A 200 4.21 -15.44 -28.64
N TYR A 201 2.93 -15.26 -28.99
CA TYR A 201 1.81 -15.86 -28.28
C TYR A 201 1.88 -17.40 -28.34
N LEU A 202 2.12 -17.97 -29.52
CA LEU A 202 2.27 -19.41 -29.68
C LEU A 202 3.46 -19.95 -28.88
N GLU A 203 4.59 -19.25 -28.87
CA GLU A 203 5.75 -19.62 -28.07
C GLU A 203 5.44 -19.59 -26.56
N MET A 204 4.76 -18.55 -26.09
CA MET A 204 4.31 -18.42 -24.70
C MET A 204 3.38 -19.58 -24.30
N MET A 205 2.44 -19.95 -25.18
CA MET A 205 1.52 -21.08 -24.97
C MET A 205 2.23 -22.44 -24.93
N GLU A 206 3.40 -22.55 -25.56
CA GLU A 206 4.24 -23.75 -25.55
C GLU A 206 5.13 -23.85 -24.30
N SER A 207 5.20 -22.80 -23.46
CA SER A 207 5.99 -22.81 -22.23
C SER A 207 5.52 -23.89 -21.24
N VAL A 208 6.47 -24.39 -20.45
CA VAL A 208 6.20 -25.45 -19.45
C VAL A 208 5.17 -24.97 -18.41
N ASP A 209 5.28 -23.71 -17.99
CA ASP A 209 4.42 -23.12 -16.97
C ASP A 209 2.96 -23.00 -17.45
N VAL A 210 2.74 -22.49 -18.66
CA VAL A 210 1.39 -22.38 -19.24
C VAL A 210 0.77 -23.76 -19.47
N LYS A 211 1.56 -24.73 -19.93
CA LYS A 211 1.09 -26.12 -20.11
C LYS A 211 0.70 -26.77 -18.80
N GLU A 212 1.51 -26.62 -17.75
CA GLU A 212 1.20 -27.17 -16.43
C GLU A 212 -0.03 -26.47 -15.83
N MET A 213 -0.12 -25.14 -15.93
CA MET A 213 -1.28 -24.38 -15.50
C MET A 213 -2.56 -24.85 -16.21
N LYS A 214 -2.51 -25.05 -17.53
CA LYS A 214 -3.65 -25.57 -18.31
C LYS A 214 -4.06 -26.96 -17.87
N LYS A 215 -3.09 -27.84 -17.57
CA LYS A 215 -3.35 -29.19 -17.07
C LYS A 215 -3.98 -29.18 -15.68
N GLN A 216 -3.49 -28.34 -14.77
CA GLN A 216 -4.07 -28.18 -13.44
C GLN A 216 -5.48 -27.61 -13.51
N HIS A 217 -5.71 -26.62 -14.36
CA HIS A 217 -7.04 -26.05 -14.60
C HIS A 217 -8.02 -27.12 -15.13
N MET A 218 -7.61 -27.94 -16.10
CA MET A 218 -8.46 -29.04 -16.61
C MET A 218 -8.82 -30.03 -15.51
N LYS A 219 -7.85 -30.50 -14.72
CA LYS A 219 -8.11 -31.42 -13.60
C LYS A 219 -9.07 -30.84 -12.58
N PHE A 220 -8.90 -29.55 -12.24
CA PHE A 220 -9.78 -28.86 -11.31
C PHE A 220 -11.21 -28.75 -11.84
N ARG A 221 -11.38 -28.47 -13.14
CA ARG A 221 -12.68 -28.47 -13.79
C ARG A 221 -13.34 -29.85 -13.78
N GLU A 222 -12.58 -30.89 -14.08
CA GLU A 222 -13.06 -32.27 -14.04
C GLU A 222 -13.49 -32.67 -12.62
N SER A 223 -12.74 -32.27 -11.58
CA SER A 223 -13.13 -32.55 -10.20
C SER A 223 -14.41 -31.82 -9.79
N LEU A 224 -14.55 -30.55 -10.18
CA LEU A 224 -15.78 -29.76 -9.94
C LEU A 224 -17.00 -30.39 -10.60
N GLU A 225 -16.86 -30.86 -11.84
CA GLU A 225 -17.93 -31.56 -12.56
C GLU A 225 -18.33 -32.85 -11.83
N PHE A 226 -17.35 -33.62 -11.38
CA PHE A 226 -17.59 -34.86 -10.63
C PHE A 226 -18.27 -34.60 -9.29
N ASP A 227 -17.82 -33.61 -8.53
CA ASP A 227 -18.41 -33.24 -7.24
C ASP A 227 -19.86 -32.78 -7.39
N LEU A 228 -20.15 -32.00 -8.44
CA LEU A 228 -21.51 -31.57 -8.75
C LEU A 228 -22.41 -32.76 -9.10
N LEU A 229 -21.95 -33.66 -9.97
CA LEU A 229 -22.73 -34.85 -10.36
C LEU A 229 -23.01 -35.78 -9.17
N ASN A 230 -22.03 -35.97 -8.29
CA ASN A 230 -22.24 -36.76 -7.07
C ASN A 230 -23.27 -36.12 -6.16
N THR A 231 -23.16 -34.81 -5.91
CA THR A 231 -24.13 -34.05 -5.12
C THR A 231 -25.55 -34.20 -5.68
N MET A 232 -25.70 -34.07 -7.01
CA MET A 232 -26.98 -34.25 -7.68
C MET A 232 -27.55 -35.68 -7.53
N ASN A 233 -26.69 -36.70 -7.61
CA ASN A 233 -27.09 -38.09 -7.40
C ASN A 233 -27.51 -38.36 -5.96
N GLU A 234 -26.80 -37.84 -4.96
CA GLU A 234 -27.16 -37.96 -3.54
C GLU A 234 -28.52 -37.34 -3.24
N ILE A 235 -28.81 -36.16 -3.80
CA ILE A 235 -30.12 -35.52 -3.69
C ILE A 235 -31.21 -36.39 -4.35
N THR A 236 -30.94 -36.95 -5.52
CA THR A 236 -31.89 -37.81 -6.23
C THR A 236 -32.17 -39.11 -5.48
N GLN A 237 -31.15 -39.73 -4.87
CA GLN A 237 -31.30 -40.96 -4.10
C GLN A 237 -32.00 -40.73 -2.75
N SER A 238 -31.74 -39.60 -2.08
CA SER A 238 -32.43 -39.24 -0.84
C SER A 238 -33.92 -38.96 -1.06
N HIS A 239 -34.32 -38.49 -2.25
CA HIS A 239 -35.73 -38.35 -2.63
C HIS A 239 -36.43 -39.67 -3.03
N ASN A 240 -35.69 -40.70 -3.41
CA ASN A 240 -36.23 -41.98 -3.91
C ASN A 240 -36.26 -43.10 -2.86
N ASN A 241 -35.70 -42.90 -1.66
CA ASN A 241 -35.84 -43.81 -0.52
C ASN A 241 -36.77 -43.18 0.53
N PRO A 242 -38.05 -43.62 0.63
CA PRO A 242 -39.00 -43.16 1.64
C PRO A 242 -38.70 -43.65 3.05
#